data_AF-A0A6A4BC17-F1
#
_entry.id   AF-A0A6A4BC17-F1
#
_cell.length_a   1.000
_cell.length_b   1.000
_cell.length_c   1.000
_cell.angle_alpha   90.00
_cell.angle_beta   90.00
_cell.angle_gamma   90.00
#
_symmetry.space_group_name_H-M   'P 1'
#
loop_
_entity.id
_entity.type
_entity.pdbx_description
1 polymer ?
#
loop_
_entity_poly.entity_id
_entity_poly.type
_entity_poly.pdbx_seq_one_letter_code
_entity_poly.pdbx_strand_id
1 'polypeptide(L)'
;MSAEVWGDLISGLCDEAQCYDAEMRYQYFLSGLRNKEWKAVLATTMVNSILHAVAVLLFKNMHLPIEDDDEFAENATSKPNSENAMMQQMLTMMQQTQNLLVQQQQQQMARPPRMISLSSPASRTLRRTRRPGVRCPRHPSEESDRGRT
;
A
#
# COMPACT_ATOMS: atom_id res chain seq x y z
N MET A 1 4.00 17.44 9.81
CA MET A 1 5.31 17.42 10.49
C MET A 1 5.21 16.41 11.63
N SER A 2 6.20 15.54 11.84
CA SER A 2 6.16 14.54 12.93
C SER A 2 6.43 15.18 14.30
N ALA A 3 6.09 14.48 15.38
CA ALA A 3 6.30 14.95 16.75
C ALA A 3 7.78 15.18 17.08
N GLU A 4 8.68 14.33 16.57
CA GLU A 4 10.14 14.46 16.76
C GLU A 4 10.66 15.73 16.11
N VAL A 5 10.34 15.95 14.83
CA VAL A 5 10.77 17.14 14.08
C VAL A 5 10.23 18.42 14.73
N TRP A 6 9.00 18.37 15.26
CA TRP A 6 8.44 19.48 16.03
C TRP A 6 9.20 19.72 17.34
N GLY A 7 9.51 18.66 18.09
CA GLY A 7 10.28 18.74 19.33
C GLY A 7 11.69 19.28 19.13
N ASP A 8 12.37 18.84 18.07
CA ASP A 8 13.72 19.31 17.72
C ASP A 8 13.70 20.77 17.30
N LEU A 9 12.70 21.18 16.49
CA LEU A 9 12.51 22.58 16.10
C LEU A 9 12.33 23.49 17.31
N ILE A 10 11.42 23.14 18.22
CA ILE A 10 11.18 23.95 19.42
C ILE A 10 12.41 23.95 20.34
N SER A 11 13.10 22.82 20.49
CA SER A 11 14.32 22.74 21.29
C SER A 11 15.41 23.65 20.73
N GLY A 12 15.63 23.63 19.41
CA GLY A 12 16.58 24.51 18.73
C GLY A 12 16.24 26.00 18.90
N LEU A 13 14.96 26.37 18.73
CA LEU A 13 14.51 27.75 18.94
C LEU A 13 14.71 28.21 20.41
N CYS A 14 14.49 27.31 21.38
CA CYS A 14 14.73 27.63 22.79
C CYS A 14 16.22 27.75 23.11
N ASP A 15 17.07 26.92 22.49
CA ASP A 15 18.52 27.00 22.65
C ASP A 15 19.09 28.29 22.04
N GLU A 16 18.62 28.69 20.85
CA GLU A 16 18.97 29.97 20.22
C GLU A 16 18.51 31.18 21.05
N ALA A 17 17.30 31.11 21.62
CA ALA A 17 16.76 32.14 22.49
C ALA A 17 17.35 32.14 23.91
N GLN A 18 18.29 31.22 24.22
CA GLN A 18 18.86 31.01 25.56
C GLN A 18 17.80 30.79 26.65
N CYS A 19 16.62 30.28 26.26
CA CYS A 19 15.56 29.92 27.18
C CYS A 19 15.84 28.51 27.67
N TYR A 20 16.39 28.33 28.88
CA TYR A 20 16.72 27.00 29.44
C TYR A 20 15.70 26.47 30.45
N ASP A 21 14.68 27.26 30.77
CA ASP A 21 13.64 26.87 31.71
C ASP A 21 12.73 25.79 31.10
N ALA A 22 12.63 24.64 31.77
CA ALA A 22 11.90 23.48 31.24
C ALA A 22 10.40 23.74 31.09
N GLU A 23 9.81 24.53 32.00
CA GLU A 23 8.40 24.87 31.98
C GLU A 23 8.09 25.83 30.83
N MET A 24 8.89 26.89 30.65
CA MET A 24 8.76 27.80 29.51
C MET A 24 8.95 27.08 28.18
N ARG A 25 9.99 26.22 28.06
CA ARG A 25 10.22 25.39 26.88
C ARG A 25 9.01 24.54 26.53
N TYR A 26 8.40 23.92 27.54
CA TYR A 26 7.19 23.13 27.36
C TYR A 26 5.98 23.99 26.96
N GLN A 27 5.84 25.20 27.51
CA GLN A 27 4.79 26.14 27.10
C GLN A 27 4.93 26.57 25.63
N TYR A 28 6.16 26.82 25.15
CA TYR A 28 6.39 27.08 23.73
C TYR A 28 6.01 25.88 22.86
N PHE A 29 6.36 24.68 23.31
CA PHE A 29 5.98 23.43 22.64
C PHE A 29 4.46 23.26 22.53
N LEU A 30 3.72 23.49 23.61
CA LEU A 30 2.25 23.45 23.63
C LEU A 30 1.61 24.57 22.80
N SER A 31 2.20 25.77 22.82
CA SER A 31 1.67 26.93 22.12
C SER A 31 1.74 26.77 20.60
N GLY A 32 2.81 26.15 20.09
CA GLY A 32 2.99 25.92 18.65
C GLY A 32 2.30 24.67 18.09
N LEU A 33 1.75 23.80 18.94
CA LEU A 33 0.90 22.69 18.50
C LEU A 33 -0.43 23.23 17.94
N ARG A 34 -0.70 22.95 16.67
CA ARG A 34 -1.98 23.33 16.03
C ARG A 34 -3.12 22.39 16.38
N ASN A 35 -2.80 21.13 16.65
CA ASN A 35 -3.79 20.12 16.92
C ASN A 35 -4.37 20.25 18.36
N LYS A 36 -5.68 20.47 18.45
CA LYS A 36 -6.40 20.69 19.71
C LYS A 36 -6.50 19.45 20.59
N GLU A 37 -6.80 18.28 20.02
CA GLU A 37 -6.92 17.05 20.81
C GLU A 37 -5.54 16.64 21.39
N TRP A 38 -4.44 16.95 20.69
CA TRP A 38 -3.10 16.60 21.13
C TRP A 38 -2.63 17.52 22.23
N LYS A 39 -2.99 18.81 22.14
CA LYS A 39 -2.87 19.75 23.26
C LYS A 39 -3.68 19.29 24.46
N ALA A 40 -4.91 18.82 24.27
CA ALA A 40 -5.76 18.34 25.36
C ALA A 40 -5.14 17.11 26.06
N VAL A 41 -4.63 16.15 25.30
CA VAL A 41 -3.92 14.99 25.85
C VAL A 41 -2.67 15.38 26.61
N LEU A 42 -1.85 16.26 26.06
CA LEU A 42 -0.64 16.70 26.75
C LEU A 42 -0.97 17.48 28.02
N ALA A 43 -2.05 18.27 28.02
CA ALA A 43 -2.54 18.97 29.19
C ALA A 43 -3.00 18.02 30.31
N THR A 44 -3.59 16.87 29.98
CA THR A 44 -4.01 15.86 30.97
C THR A 44 -2.89 14.94 31.44
N THR A 45 -1.83 14.76 30.63
CA THR A 45 -0.75 13.80 30.90
C THR A 45 0.29 14.32 31.91
N MET A 46 0.13 15.54 32.46
CA MET A 46 1.05 16.16 33.42
C MET A 46 2.54 16.08 33.01
N VAL A 47 2.83 16.30 31.74
CA VAL A 47 4.20 16.36 31.22
C VAL A 47 4.71 17.79 31.24
N ASN A 48 5.97 17.97 31.64
CA ASN A 48 6.63 19.28 31.81
C ASN A 48 7.99 19.36 31.07
N SER A 49 8.21 18.46 30.11
CA SER A 49 9.41 18.48 29.28
C SER A 49 9.06 18.12 27.84
N ILE A 50 9.80 18.71 26.90
CA ILE A 50 9.62 18.47 25.45
C ILE A 50 9.80 16.99 25.14
N LEU A 51 10.85 16.35 25.68
CA LEU A 51 11.13 14.93 25.43
C LEU A 51 9.98 14.02 25.87
N HIS A 52 9.40 14.25 27.05
CA HIS A 52 8.25 13.48 27.50
C HIS A 52 7.01 13.74 26.67
N ALA A 53 6.77 15.00 26.28
CA ALA A 53 5.66 15.36 25.41
C ALA A 53 5.77 14.65 24.05
N VAL A 54 6.96 14.65 23.43
CA VAL A 54 7.24 13.94 22.18
C VAL A 54 7.01 12.43 22.36
N ALA A 55 7.47 11.83 23.45
CA ALA A 55 7.24 10.40 23.71
C ALA A 55 5.74 10.05 23.83
N VAL A 56 4.94 10.87 24.52
CA VAL A 56 3.48 10.70 24.61
C VAL A 56 2.82 10.84 23.24
N LEU A 57 3.26 11.82 22.44
CA LEU A 57 2.75 12.03 21.09
C LEU A 57 3.09 10.86 20.15
N LEU A 58 4.31 10.32 20.23
CA LEU A 58 4.74 9.16 19.47
C LEU A 58 3.95 7.91 19.88
N PHE A 59 3.74 7.70 21.18
CA PHE A 59 2.92 6.60 21.70
C PHE A 59 1.48 6.67 21.16
N LYS A 60 0.92 7.87 21.01
CA LYS A 60 -0.40 8.10 20.40
C LYS A 60 -0.40 8.09 18.87
N ASN A 61 0.66 7.60 18.23
CA ASN A 61 0.76 7.42 16.78
C ASN A 61 0.56 8.72 15.97
N MET A 62 1.28 9.78 16.35
CA MET A 62 1.37 11.07 15.63
C MET A 62 1.89 11.02 14.18
N HIS A 63 1.97 9.84 13.54
CA HIS A 63 2.30 9.71 12.12
C HIS A 63 1.09 9.90 11.20
N LEU A 64 -0.13 9.76 11.73
CA LEU A 64 -1.34 10.06 10.96
C LEU A 64 -1.62 11.56 11.05
N PRO A 65 -1.75 12.28 9.92
CA PRO A 65 -2.38 13.59 9.96
C PRO A 65 -3.77 13.38 10.56
N ILE A 66 -4.05 14.09 11.66
CA ILE A 66 -5.42 14.21 12.13
C ILE A 66 -6.22 14.77 10.97
N GLU A 67 -7.32 14.11 10.63
CA GLU A 67 -8.39 14.73 9.88
C GLU A 67 -8.84 15.92 10.72
N ASP A 68 -8.33 17.11 10.40
CA ASP A 68 -8.92 18.34 10.88
C ASP A 68 -10.37 18.31 10.37
N ASP A 69 -11.32 17.96 11.23
CA ASP A 69 -12.73 18.29 11.04
C ASP A 69 -12.77 19.82 11.02
N ASP A 70 -12.58 20.38 9.81
CA ASP A 70 -12.86 21.77 9.49
C ASP A 70 -14.38 22.00 9.66
N GLU A 71 -14.79 22.15 10.92
CA GLU A 71 -16.04 22.76 11.30
C GLU A 71 -15.91 24.28 11.09
N PHE A 72 -15.95 24.73 9.83
CA PHE A 72 -16.25 26.12 9.53
C PHE A 72 -17.04 26.29 8.22
N ALA A 73 -18.31 26.63 8.42
CA ALA A 73 -19.24 27.34 7.51
C ALA A 73 -19.78 26.59 6.27
N GLU A 74 -20.97 26.00 6.48
CA GLU A 74 -22.18 26.11 5.66
C GLU A 74 -22.08 26.70 4.23
N ASN A 75 -22.65 25.92 3.29
CA ASN A 75 -23.00 26.22 1.88
C ASN A 75 -21.95 25.91 0.79
N ALA A 76 -21.90 24.64 0.35
CA ALA A 76 -22.25 24.26 -1.03
C ALA A 76 -22.19 22.73 -1.22
N THR A 77 -23.37 22.11 -1.28
CA THR A 77 -23.71 20.83 -1.95
C THR A 77 -22.54 19.94 -2.43
N SER A 78 -21.98 19.11 -1.56
CA SER A 78 -21.05 18.05 -1.96
C SER A 78 -21.71 16.68 -1.75
N LYS A 79 -21.96 15.96 -2.84
CA LYS A 79 -22.65 14.66 -2.87
C LYS A 79 -21.88 13.60 -2.05
N PRO A 80 -22.51 12.88 -1.10
CA PRO A 80 -21.87 11.81 -0.32
C PRO A 80 -21.71 10.48 -1.10
N ASN A 81 -21.67 10.51 -2.43
CA ASN A 81 -21.82 9.29 -3.25
C ASN A 81 -20.51 8.68 -3.76
N SER A 82 -19.38 9.41 -3.70
CA SER A 82 -18.15 9.00 -4.38
C SER A 82 -17.35 7.95 -3.58
N GLU A 83 -17.17 8.16 -2.27
CA GLU A 83 -16.41 7.23 -1.42
C GLU A 83 -17.11 5.87 -1.27
N ASN A 84 -18.44 5.88 -1.14
CA ASN A 84 -19.23 4.67 -0.99
C ASN A 84 -19.23 3.85 -2.28
N ALA A 85 -19.22 4.52 -3.45
CA ALA A 85 -19.07 3.86 -4.75
C ALA A 85 -17.68 3.20 -4.90
N MET A 86 -16.61 3.86 -4.46
CA MET A 86 -15.26 3.30 -4.51
C MET A 86 -15.10 2.09 -3.59
N MET A 87 -15.66 2.16 -2.37
CA MET A 87 -15.65 1.05 -1.42
C MET A 87 -16.45 -0.15 -1.94
N GLN A 88 -17.64 0.10 -2.51
CA GLN A 88 -18.45 -0.95 -3.14
C GLN A 88 -17.76 -1.57 -4.36
N GLN A 89 -17.05 -0.78 -5.16
CA GLN A 89 -16.26 -1.30 -6.29
C GLN A 89 -15.13 -2.22 -5.82
N MET A 90 -14.44 -1.87 -4.72
CA MET A 90 -13.38 -2.72 -4.15
C MET A 90 -13.94 -4.04 -3.60
N LEU A 91 -15.06 -3.99 -2.86
CA LEU A 91 -15.77 -5.18 -2.37
C LEU A 91 -16.21 -6.08 -3.53
N THR A 92 -16.75 -5.49 -4.60
CA THR A 92 -17.17 -6.22 -5.80
C THR A 92 -16.00 -6.92 -6.48
N MET A 93 -14.86 -6.24 -6.63
CA MET A 93 -13.65 -6.84 -7.22
C MET A 93 -13.17 -8.03 -6.37
N MET A 94 -13.08 -7.86 -5.05
CA MET A 94 -12.66 -8.93 -4.13
C MET A 94 -13.58 -10.15 -4.24
N GLN A 95 -14.89 -9.93 -4.29
CA GLN A 95 -15.89 -11.00 -4.43
C GLN A 95 -15.77 -11.71 -5.78
N GLN A 96 -15.53 -10.96 -6.86
CA GLN A 96 -15.32 -11.52 -8.19
C GLN A 96 -14.06 -12.39 -8.23
N THR A 97 -12.95 -11.93 -7.64
CA THR A 97 -11.71 -12.71 -7.57
C THR A 97 -11.91 -13.99 -6.77
N GLN A 98 -12.64 -13.93 -5.64
CA GLN A 98 -12.91 -15.11 -4.81
C GLN A 98 -13.72 -16.18 -5.58
N ASN A 99 -14.74 -15.76 -6.35
CA ASN A 99 -15.50 -16.68 -7.20
C ASN A 99 -14.65 -17.35 -8.28
N LEU A 100 -13.73 -16.60 -8.90
CA LEU A 100 -12.84 -17.14 -9.93
C LEU A 100 -11.87 -18.19 -9.36
N LEU A 101 -11.34 -17.95 -8.15
CA LEU A 101 -10.47 -18.88 -7.44
C LEU A 101 -11.21 -20.17 -7.07
N VAL A 102 -12.45 -20.07 -6.56
CA VAL A 102 -13.29 -21.24 -6.26
C VAL A 102 -13.58 -22.06 -7.53
N GLN A 103 -13.88 -21.39 -8.65
CA GLN A 103 -14.14 -22.06 -9.92
C GLN A 103 -12.89 -22.79 -10.45
N GLN A 104 -11.71 -22.17 -10.31
CA GLN A 104 -10.43 -22.81 -10.66
C GLN A 104 -10.14 -24.04 -9.77
N GLN A 105 -10.46 -23.96 -8.48
CA GLN A 105 -10.26 -25.08 -7.55
C GLN A 105 -11.19 -26.26 -7.87
N GLN A 106 -12.47 -26.02 -8.19
CA GLN A 106 -13.40 -27.07 -8.60
C GLN A 106 -12.97 -27.79 -9.89
N GLN A 107 -12.44 -27.06 -10.88
CA GLN A 107 -11.94 -27.67 -12.11
C GLN A 107 -10.71 -28.55 -11.88
N GLN A 108 -9.86 -28.21 -10.90
CA GLN A 108 -8.70 -29.03 -10.53
C GLN A 108 -9.11 -30.29 -9.77
N MET A 109 -10.15 -30.20 -8.94
CA MET A 109 -10.70 -31.32 -8.16
C MET A 109 -11.57 -32.27 -9.00
N ALA A 110 -12.17 -31.78 -10.11
CA ALA A 110 -13.05 -32.56 -10.98
C ALA A 110 -12.30 -33.34 -12.09
N ARG A 111 -10.96 -33.33 -12.12
CA ARG A 111 -10.20 -34.08 -13.12
C ARG A 111 -9.94 -35.51 -12.62
N PRO A 112 -10.61 -36.56 -13.15
CA PRO A 112 -10.29 -37.92 -12.76
C PRO A 112 -8.86 -38.27 -13.20
N PRO A 113 -8.15 -39.18 -12.50
CA PRO A 113 -6.85 -39.64 -12.96
C PRO A 113 -7.03 -40.26 -14.35
N ARG A 114 -6.28 -39.77 -15.34
CA ARG A 114 -6.25 -40.35 -16.69
C ARG A 114 -5.77 -41.80 -16.59
N MET A 115 -6.69 -42.75 -16.55
CA MET A 115 -6.35 -44.14 -16.79
C MET A 115 -6.00 -44.31 -18.27
N ILE A 116 -4.76 -44.71 -18.54
CA ILE A 116 -4.29 -45.13 -19.85
C ILE A 116 -4.92 -46.50 -20.12
N SER A 117 -6.03 -46.55 -20.87
CA SER A 117 -6.57 -47.81 -21.38
C SER A 117 -5.98 -48.10 -22.76
N LEU A 118 -5.14 -49.13 -22.84
CA LEU A 118 -4.69 -49.72 -24.09
C LEU A 118 -5.86 -50.39 -24.83
N SER A 119 -6.08 -50.04 -26.11
CA SER A 119 -6.51 -50.99 -27.14
C SER A 119 -6.52 -50.35 -28.54
N SER A 120 -5.68 -50.89 -29.42
CA SER A 120 -5.72 -50.77 -30.89
C SER A 120 -6.81 -51.72 -31.46
N PRO A 121 -7.05 -51.89 -32.79
CA PRO A 121 -6.51 -51.22 -33.98
C PRO A 121 -7.58 -50.91 -35.07
N ALA A 122 -7.09 -50.49 -36.25
CA ALA A 122 -7.71 -50.58 -37.58
C ALA A 122 -8.48 -49.36 -38.11
N SER A 123 -7.83 -48.62 -39.01
CA SER A 123 -8.22 -48.67 -40.42
C SER A 123 -7.07 -48.29 -41.34
N ARG A 124 -6.85 -49.19 -42.30
CA ARG A 124 -6.01 -49.05 -43.49
C ARG A 124 -6.43 -47.82 -44.31
N THR A 125 -5.50 -47.42 -45.18
CA THR A 125 -5.66 -46.89 -46.55
C THR A 125 -4.95 -45.54 -46.67
N LEU A 126 -4.05 -45.23 -47.61
CA LEU A 126 -3.32 -45.98 -48.62
C LEU A 126 -2.33 -44.96 -49.23
N ARG A 127 -1.05 -45.30 -49.21
CA ARG A 127 0.01 -44.96 -50.19
C ARG A 127 0.39 -43.50 -50.48
N ARG A 128 1.65 -43.44 -50.94
CA ARG A 128 2.37 -42.38 -51.69
C ARG A 128 2.98 -41.34 -50.75
N THR A 129 4.26 -41.07 -50.75
CA THR A 129 5.35 -41.39 -51.69
C THR A 129 6.67 -40.96 -51.03
N ARG A 130 7.75 -41.70 -51.31
CA ARG A 130 9.15 -41.24 -51.36
C ARG A 130 9.80 -40.61 -50.11
N ARG A 131 10.74 -41.39 -49.53
CA ARG A 131 12.01 -40.94 -48.89
C ARG A 131 12.92 -40.17 -49.91
N PRO A 132 14.14 -39.67 -49.59
CA PRO A 132 14.85 -39.46 -48.31
C PRO A 132 15.62 -38.10 -48.19
N GLY A 133 16.10 -37.76 -46.99
CA GLY A 133 17.28 -36.89 -46.76
C GLY A 133 17.08 -35.39 -47.09
N VAL A 134 17.92 -34.43 -46.70
CA VAL A 134 19.31 -34.39 -46.25
C VAL A 134 19.52 -33.00 -45.59
N ARG A 135 20.35 -32.94 -44.54
CA ARG A 135 21.15 -31.81 -44.01
C ARG A 135 20.53 -30.42 -43.78
N CYS A 136 20.75 -29.93 -42.55
CA CYS A 136 20.93 -28.51 -42.23
C CYS A 136 22.11 -27.88 -43.01
N PRO A 137 22.08 -26.56 -43.24
CA PRO A 137 23.14 -25.74 -42.66
C PRO A 137 22.74 -24.32 -42.18
N ARG A 138 23.39 -23.91 -41.07
CA ARG A 138 23.88 -22.59 -40.61
C ARG A 138 23.16 -21.27 -41.02
N HIS A 139 22.75 -20.52 -39.97
CA HIS A 139 23.01 -19.10 -39.56
C HIS A 139 23.38 -18.01 -40.62
N PRO A 140 23.24 -16.69 -40.34
CA PRO A 140 23.08 -16.00 -39.03
C PRO A 140 22.01 -14.87 -39.02
N SER A 141 21.79 -14.27 -37.86
CA SER A 141 21.66 -12.80 -37.67
C SER A 141 21.48 -12.52 -36.17
N GLU A 142 22.59 -12.17 -35.53
CA GLU A 142 22.60 -11.33 -34.33
C GLU A 142 22.30 -9.87 -34.71
N GLU A 143 22.02 -9.07 -33.69
CA GLU A 143 21.97 -7.60 -33.65
C GLU A 143 20.56 -6.99 -33.59
N SER A 144 20.07 -6.83 -32.36
CA SER A 144 19.14 -5.76 -32.03
C SER A 144 19.28 -5.37 -30.56
N ASP A 145 20.11 -4.34 -30.38
CA ASP A 145 19.79 -3.11 -29.64
C ASP A 145 19.26 -3.25 -28.20
N ARG A 146 20.12 -2.88 -27.24
CA ARG A 146 19.73 -2.11 -26.04
C ARG A 146 20.95 -1.76 -25.21
N GLY A 147 21.30 -0.46 -25.15
CA GLY A 147 22.24 -0.03 -24.12
C GLY A 147 22.76 1.40 -24.19
N ARG A 148 21.99 2.31 -23.59
CA ARG A 148 22.45 3.28 -22.58
C ARG A 148 23.07 4.62 -23.08
N THR A 149 22.36 5.69 -22.67
CA THR A 149 22.76 7.08 -22.34
C THR A 149 23.40 7.94 -23.40
#